data_AF-A0A7X0HUG8-F1
#
_entry.id   AF-A0A7X0HUG8-F1
#
_cell.length_a   1.000
_cell.length_b   1.000
_cell.length_c   1.000
_cell.angle_alpha   90.00
_cell.angle_beta   90.00
_cell.angle_gamma   90.00
#
_symmetry.space_group_name_H-M   'P 1'
#
loop_
_entity.id
_entity.type
_entity.pdbx_description
1 polymer ?
#
loop_
_entity_poly.entity_id
_entity_poly.type
_entity_poly.pdbx_seq_one_letter_code
_entity_poly.pdbx_strand_id
1 'polypeptide(L)' 'MVFEILIGQLAIVITLAFGALLIVLYPLINRENKYFAWFSLVMGVIVLLLLLWFTFGNEVIRHQILKYGLQ' A
#
# COMPACT_ATOMS: atom_id res chain seq x y z
N MET A 1 -19.23 4.37 13.00
CA MET A 1 -18.06 5.20 13.34
C MET A 1 -16.82 4.39 13.70
N VAL A 2 -16.70 3.78 14.90
CA VAL A 2 -15.45 3.06 15.29
C VAL A 2 -15.12 1.88 14.36
N PHE A 3 -16.13 1.10 13.96
CA PHE A 3 -15.94 -0.06 13.09
C PHE A 3 -15.51 0.32 11.65
N GLU A 4 -16.09 1.39 11.10
CA GLU A 4 -15.72 1.92 9.77
C GLU A 4 -14.29 2.44 9.74
N ILE A 5 -13.86 3.09 10.84
CA ILE A 5 -12.48 3.53 11.01
C ILE A 5 -11.53 2.34 11.05
N LEU A 6 -11.86 1.30 11.82
CA LEU A 6 -11.05 0.08 11.94
C LEU A 6 -10.90 -0.64 10.59
N ILE A 7 -11.99 -0.75 9.83
CA ILE A 7 -11.98 -1.33 8.48
C ILE A 7 -11.10 -0.48 7.55
N GLY A 8 -11.20 0.84 7.61
CA GLY A 8 -10.39 1.75 6.80
C GLY A 8 -8.89 1.59 7.09
N GLN A 9 -8.49 1.52 8.36
CA GLN A 9 -7.10 1.29 8.75
C GLN A 9 -6.60 -0.10 8.32
N LEU A 10 -7.42 -1.14 8.53
CA LEU A 10 -7.08 -2.51 8.12
C LEU A 10 -6.88 -2.61 6.61
N ALA A 11 -7.77 -1.99 5.83
CA ALA A 11 -7.66 -1.94 4.38
C ALA A 11 -6.33 -1.30 3.94
N ILE A 12 -5.96 -0.16 4.54
CA ILE A 12 -4.69 0.52 4.26
C ILE A 12 -3.49 -0.39 4.54
N VAL A 13 -3.45 -1.06 5.70
CA VAL A 13 -2.34 -1.95 6.08
C VAL A 13 -2.25 -3.14 5.12
N ILE A 14 -3.39 -3.74 4.78
CA ILE A 14 -3.45 -4.87 3.84
C ILE A 14 -2.96 -4.43 2.45
N THR A 15 -3.47 -3.31 1.93
CA THR A 15 -3.05 -2.80 0.61
C THR A 15 -1.56 -2.44 0.59
N LEU A 16 -1.02 -1.91 1.69
CA LEU A 16 0.40 -1.59 1.81
C LEU A 16 1.25 -2.87 1.79
N ALA A 17 0.83 -3.91 2.51
CA ALA A 17 1.50 -5.20 2.51
C ALA A 17 1.51 -5.84 1.11
N PHE A 18 0.38 -5.80 0.39
CA PHE A 18 0.30 -6.30 -0.99
C PHE A 18 1.15 -5.47 -1.96
N GLY A 19 1.11 -4.14 -1.88
CA GLY A 19 1.95 -3.26 -2.70
C GLY A 19 3.43 -3.51 -2.48
N ALA A 20 3.87 -3.69 -1.23
CA ALA A 20 5.24 -4.03 -0.89
C ALA A 20 5.63 -5.42 -1.40
N LEU A 21 4.76 -6.43 -1.26
CA LEU A 21 4.99 -7.79 -1.77
C LEU A 21 5.25 -7.81 -3.28
N LEU A 22 4.47 -7.05 -4.06
CA LEU A 22 4.65 -6.94 -5.51
C LEU A 22 6.04 -6.42 -5.91
N ILE A 23 6.64 -5.58 -5.08
CA ILE A 23 7.98 -5.02 -5.29
C ILE A 23 9.05 -5.99 -4.77
N VAL A 24 8.89 -6.54 -3.56
CA VAL A 24 9.86 -7.44 -2.91
C VAL A 24 10.04 -8.74 -3.68
N LEU A 25 9.00 -9.22 -4.36
CA LEU A 25 9.06 -10.42 -5.20
C LEU A 25 9.78 -10.18 -6.54
N TYR A 26 10.13 -8.94 -6.89
CA TYR A 26 10.82 -8.61 -8.14
C TYR A 26 12.01 -9.52 -8.47
N PRO A 27 13.03 -9.68 -7.59
CA PRO A 27 14.19 -10.54 -7.90
C PRO A 27 13.82 -12.01 -8.11
N LEU A 28 12.74 -12.49 -7.48
CA LEU A 28 12.27 -13.86 -7.65
C LEU A 28 11.60 -14.03 -9.01
N ILE A 29 10.67 -13.14 -9.35
CA ILE A 29 9.93 -13.16 -10.62
C ILE A 29 10.85 -12.88 -11.81
N ASN A 30 11.83 -11.99 -11.65
CA ASN A 30 12.75 -11.59 -12.71
C ASN A 30 13.65 -12.73 -13.21
N ARG A 31 13.82 -13.79 -12.41
CA ARG A 31 14.50 -15.02 -12.82
C ARG A 31 13.68 -15.85 -13.80
N GLU A 32 12.36 -15.83 -13.67
CA GLU A 32 11.42 -16.61 -14.48
C GLU A 32 10.94 -15.81 -15.71
N ASN A 33 10.47 -14.58 -15.50
CA ASN A 33 9.90 -13.74 -16.55
C ASN A 33 10.15 -12.25 -16.29
N LYS A 34 11.06 -11.66 -17.06
CA LYS A 34 11.44 -10.24 -16.95
C LYS A 34 10.28 -9.28 -17.20
N TYR A 35 9.41 -9.57 -18.16
CA TYR A 35 8.27 -8.69 -18.48
C TYR A 35 7.26 -8.67 -17.33
N PHE A 36 6.95 -9.85 -16.79
CA PHE A 36 6.04 -9.96 -15.65
C PHE A 36 6.63 -9.34 -14.39
N ALA A 37 7.95 -9.47 -14.16
CA ALA A 37 8.63 -8.81 -13.04
C ALA A 37 8.54 -7.29 -13.13
N TRP A 38 8.78 -6.72 -14.32
CA TRP A 38 8.67 -5.28 -14.55
C TRP A 38 7.24 -4.78 -14.35
N PHE A 39 6.27 -5.52 -14.87
CA PHE A 39 4.84 -5.23 -14.64
C PHE A 39 4.48 -5.25 -13.15
N SER A 40 4.91 -6.28 -12.41
CA SER A 40 4.69 -6.40 -10.96
C SER A 40 5.28 -5.21 -10.19
N LEU A 41 6.51 -4.80 -10.54
CA LEU A 41 7.17 -3.66 -9.91
C LEU A 41 6.41 -2.36 -10.17
N VAL A 42 6.06 -2.07 -11.43
CA VAL A 42 5.29 -0.87 -11.79
C VAL A 42 3.94 -0.84 -11.09
N MET A 43 3.22 -1.95 -11.09
CA MET A 43 1.94 -2.05 -10.42
C MET A 43 2.08 -1.86 -8.90
N GLY A 44 3.11 -2.44 -8.28
CA GLY A 44 3.39 -2.22 -6.86
C GLY A 44 3.64 -0.75 -6.53
N VAL A 45 4.43 -0.06 -7.36
CA VAL A 45 4.67 1.39 -7.21
C VAL A 45 3.38 2.20 -7.37
N ILE A 46 2.55 1.89 -8.38
CA ILE A 46 1.26 2.57 -8.59
C ILE A 46 0.35 2.37 -7.38
N VAL A 47 0.25 1.14 -6.85
CA VAL A 47 -0.54 0.84 -5.66
C VAL A 47 -0.06 1.68 -4.47
N LEU A 48 1.24 1.80 -4.25
CA LEU A 48 1.79 2.64 -3.17
C LEU A 48 1.47 4.13 -3.38
N LEU A 49 1.57 4.64 -4.61
CA LEU A 49 1.21 6.03 -4.91
C LEU A 49 -0.27 6.32 -4.67
N LEU A 50 -1.16 5.42 -5.11
CA LEU A 50 -2.60 5.53 -4.86
C LEU A 50 -2.93 5.45 -3.38
N LEU A 51 -2.23 4.61 -2.63
CA LEU A 51 -2.41 4.46 -1.19
C LEU A 51 -1.93 5.71 -0.46
N LEU A 52 -0.78 6.27 -0.83
CA LEU A 52 -0.34 7.57 -0.31
C LEU A 52 -1.35 8.67 -0.62
N TRP A 53 -1.82 8.75 -1.87
CA TRP A 53 -2.85 9.71 -2.27
C TRP A 53 -4.12 9.57 -1.42
N PHE A 54 -4.61 8.34 -1.24
CA PHE A 54 -5.79 8.05 -0.43
C PHE A 54 -5.59 8.44 1.05
N THR A 55 -4.44 8.07 1.62
CA THR A 55 -4.09 8.37 3.01
C THR A 55 -3.95 9.88 3.26
N PHE A 56 -3.32 10.63 2.36
CA PHE A 56 -3.12 12.07 2.53
C PHE A 56 -4.32 12.93 2.10
N GLY A 57 -5.12 12.44 1.15
CA GLY A 57 -6.34 13.10 0.65
C GLY A 57 -7.54 12.96 1.59
N ASN A 58 -7.56 11.95 2.47
CA ASN A 58 -8.60 11.79 3.47
C ASN A 58 -8.17 12.40 4.81
N GLU A 59 -8.75 13.56 5.17
CA GLU A 59 -8.39 14.31 6.38
C GLU A 59 -8.54 13.50 7.67
N VAL A 60 -9.56 12.64 7.75
CA VAL A 60 -9.85 11.80 8.93
C VAL A 60 -8.77 10.73 9.11
N ILE A 61 -8.41 10.05 8.02
CA ILE A 61 -7.41 8.98 8.06
C ILE A 61 -6.00 9.57 8.26
N ARG A 62 -5.69 10.68 7.58
CA ARG A 62 -4.42 11.40 7.77
C ARG A 62 -4.22 11.81 9.22
N HIS A 63 -5.24 12.40 9.84
CA HIS A 63 -5.13 12.84 11.23
C HIS A 63 -4.92 11.66 12.19
N GLN A 64 -5.58 10.53 11.94
CA GLN A 64 -5.40 9.34 12.77
C GLN A 64 -4.03 8.68 12.61
N ILE A 65 -3.52 8.54 11.38
CA ILE A 65 -2.20 7.95 11.14
C ILE A 65 -1.10 8.82 11.73
N LEU A 66 -1.18 10.14 11.56
CA LEU A 66 -0.18 11.07 12.11
C LEU A 66 -0.23 11.15 13.64
N LYS A 67 -1.43 11.05 14.23
CA LYS A 67 -1.59 11.19 15.69
C LYS A 67 -1.37 9.89 16.46
N TYR A 68 -1.77 8.75 15.91
CA TYR A 68 -1.71 7.45 16.60
C TYR A 68 -0.67 6.47 16.02
N GLY A 69 -0.17 6.71 14.80
CA GLY A 69 0.81 5.84 14.14
C GLY A 69 2.27 6.29 14.28
N LEU A 70 2.53 7.53 14.68
CA LEU A 70 3.87 8.14 14.81
C LEU A 70 4.25 8.48 16.26
N GLN A 71 3.43 8.07 17.24
CA GLN A 71 3.68 8.22 18.67
C GLN A 71 4.12 6.88 19.26
#